data_AF-A0A291BB89-F1
#
_entry.id   AF-A0A291BB89-F1
#
_cell.length_a   1.000
_cell.length_b   1.000
_cell.length_c   1.000
_cell.angle_alpha   90.00
_cell.angle_beta   90.00
_cell.angle_gamma   90.00
#
_symmetry.space_group_name_H-M   'P 1'
#
loop_
_entity.id
_entity.type
_entity.pdbx_description
1 polymer ?
#
loop_
_entity_poly.entity_id
_entity_poly.type
_entity_poly.pdbx_seq_one_letter_code
_entity_poly.pdbx_strand_id
1 'polypeptide(L)' 'MSCPHYARISKRTRMVNVMFKMKNKGSIQHLAIDFAGLKVYNKRA' A
#
# COMPACT_ATOMS: atom_id res chain seq x y z
N MET A 1 9.41 14.69 -20.35
CA MET A 1 8.10 14.23 -19.84
C MET A 1 8.01 14.55 -18.35
N SER A 2 7.57 15.76 -17.99
CA SER A 2 7.27 16.10 -16.61
C SER A 2 5.83 15.65 -16.33
N CYS A 3 5.64 14.76 -15.35
CA CYS A 3 4.31 14.31 -14.95
C CYS A 3 3.72 15.33 -13.96
N PRO A 4 2.81 16.23 -14.37
CA PRO A 4 2.22 17.22 -13.47
C PRO A 4 1.43 16.56 -12.32
N HIS A 5 1.08 15.29 -12.49
CA HIS A 5 0.40 14.50 -11.47
C HIS A 5 1.26 14.30 -10.22
N TYR A 6 2.57 14.04 -10.37
CA TYR A 6 3.45 13.82 -9.21
C TYR A 6 3.70 15.12 -8.42
N ALA A 7 3.85 16.24 -9.12
CA ALA A 7 4.07 17.56 -8.51
C ALA A 7 2.85 18.07 -7.72
N ARG A 8 1.62 17.68 -8.09
CA ARG A 8 0.40 18.04 -7.35
C ARG A 8 0.16 17.12 -6.16
N ILE A 9 0.60 15.85 -6.24
CA ILE A 9 0.50 14.90 -5.14
C ILE A 9 1.31 15.40 -3.94
N SER A 10 2.59 15.75 -4.11
CA SER A 10 3.47 16.19 -3.01
C SER A 10 2.93 17.39 -2.22
N LYS A 11 2.32 18.37 -2.91
CA LYS A 11 1.75 19.57 -2.27
C LYS A 11 0.52 19.30 -1.38
N ARG A 12 -0.13 18.13 -1.52
CA ARG A 12 -1.28 17.71 -0.71
C ARG A 12 -1.02 16.42 0.09
N THR A 13 0.15 15.80 -0.06
CA THR A 13 0.53 14.60 0.68
C THR A 13 0.57 14.92 2.16
N ARG A 14 -0.31 14.28 2.93
CA ARG A 14 -0.26 14.28 4.38
C ARG A 14 0.42 12.99 4.83
N MET A 15 1.39 13.11 5.72
CA MET A 15 1.97 11.96 6.40
C MET A 15 0.92 11.44 7.39
N VAL A 16 0.52 10.19 7.22
CA VAL A 16 -0.40 9.50 8.12
C VAL A 16 0.30 8.29 8.67
N ASN A 17 0.24 8.11 10.00
CA ASN A 17 0.76 6.90 10.62
C ASN A 17 -0.30 5.81 10.53
N VAL A 18 0.03 4.70 9.86
CA VAL A 18 -0.89 3.56 9.70
C VAL A 18 -0.25 2.34 10.35
N MET A 19 -0.87 1.83 11.41
CA MET A 19 -0.45 0.60 12.07
C MET A 19 -1.35 -0.55 11.64
N PHE A 20 -0.76 -1.57 11.01
CA PHE A 20 -1.46 -2.79 10.63
C PHE A 20 -1.20 -3.89 11.66
N LYS A 21 -2.25 -4.32 12.36
CA LYS A 21 -2.21 -5.52 13.22
C LYS A 21 -2.86 -6.68 12.48
N MET A 22 -2.04 -7.52 11.86
CA MET A 22 -2.54 -8.70 11.18
C MET A 22 -2.55 -9.91 12.13
N LYS A 23 -3.69 -10.60 12.22
CA LYS A 23 -3.83 -11.86 12.94
C LYS A 23 -3.76 -13.05 11.98
N ASN A 24 -2.64 -13.23 11.28
CA ASN A 24 -2.46 -14.45 10.47
C ASN A 24 -1.60 -15.48 11.24
N LYS A 25 -1.86 -16.76 10.99
CA LYS A 25 -1.09 -17.88 11.59
C LYS A 25 0.01 -18.40 10.65
N GLY A 26 0.28 -17.71 9.53
CA GLY A 26 1.17 -18.16 8.47
C GLY A 26 1.91 -17.02 7.77
N SER A 27 2.87 -17.33 6.89
CA SER A 27 3.67 -16.31 6.21
C SER A 27 2.85 -15.55 5.14
N ILE A 28 2.99 -14.21 5.09
CA ILE A 28 2.54 -13.44 3.93
C ILE A 28 3.62 -13.50 2.88
N GLN A 29 3.29 -14.00 1.69
CA GLN A 29 4.23 -14.01 0.57
C GLN A 29 4.28 -12.64 -0.11
N HIS A 30 3.11 -12.03 -0.37
CA HIS A 30 3.02 -10.74 -1.04
C HIS A 30 1.90 -9.87 -0.43
N LEU A 31 2.26 -8.64 -0.04
CA LEU A 31 1.37 -7.61 0.49
C LEU A 31 1.37 -6.39 -0.43
N ALA A 32 0.20 -5.94 -0.87
CA ALA A 32 0.05 -4.73 -1.68
C ALA A 32 -0.88 -3.74 -0.97
N ILE A 33 -0.45 -2.47 -0.91
CA ILE A 33 -1.26 -1.34 -0.43
C ILE A 33 -1.58 -0.48 -1.64
N ASP A 34 -2.86 -0.29 -1.91
CA ASP A 34 -3.33 0.62 -2.95
C ASP A 34 -4.30 1.67 -2.38
N PHE A 35 -4.76 2.57 -3.24
CA PHE A 35 -5.69 3.63 -2.83
C PHE A 35 -7.06 3.10 -2.36
N ALA A 36 -7.46 1.91 -2.83
CA ALA A 36 -8.74 1.30 -2.50
C ALA A 36 -8.67 0.42 -1.24
N GLY A 37 -7.49 -0.12 -0.90
CA GLY A 37 -7.30 -0.89 0.32
C GLY A 37 -6.07 -1.80 0.32
N LEU A 38 -6.11 -2.77 1.24
CA LEU A 38 -5.05 -3.75 1.45
C LEU A 38 -5.41 -5.06 0.74
N LYS A 39 -4.47 -5.61 -0.05
CA LYS A 39 -4.66 -6.89 -0.74
C LYS A 39 -3.57 -7.88 -0.34
N VAL A 40 -4.00 -9.09 0.02
CA VAL A 40 -3.12 -10.21 0.37
C VAL A 40 -3.21 -11.25 -0.74
N TYR A 41 -2.04 -11.63 -1.30
CA TYR A 41 -1.96 -12.63 -2.33
C TYR A 41 -1.16 -13.84 -1.82
N ASN A 42 -1.75 -15.01 -1.96
CA ASN A 42 -1.07 -16.28 -1.71
C ASN A 42 -0.70 -16.88 -3.06
N LYS A 43 0.58 -17.01 -3.36
CA LYS A 43 1.00 -17.88 -4.46
C LYS A 43 0.79 -19.32 -4.01
N ARG A 44 -0.08 -20.04 -4.71
CA ARG A 44 -0.07 -21.50 -4.68
C ARG A 44 1.04 -21.95 -5.63
N ALA A 45 1.98 -22.72 -5.11
CA ALA A 45 2.86 -23.52 -5.93
C ALA A 45 2.09 -24.72 -6.49
#